data_AF-A0A7C1KVP2-F1
#
_entry.id   AF-A0A7C1KVP2-F1
#
_cell.length_a   1.000
_cell.length_b   1.000
_cell.length_c   1.000
_cell.angle_alpha   90.00
_cell.angle_beta   90.00
_cell.angle_gamma   90.00
#
_symmetry.space_group_name_H-M   'P 1'
#
loop_
_entity.id
_entity.type
_entity.pdbx_description
1 polymer ?
#
loop_
_entity_poly.entity_id
_entity_poly.type
_entity_poly.pdbx_seq_one_letter_code
_entity_poly.pdbx_strand_id
1 'polypeptide(L)'
;MKETNVYVNGRLIGTHPDHAALVAELRKRRRDGKLSPQVNIAYVDGTNEVVINTDAGRARRPLIVVKGGKPRLTDKDIEKISEGSTSWEELIEKGFIEYLDSDEEENALIAIAPEDVTKDHTHLEIDPLLMLGISSAILPFPQYNASPRNTMGSGMIKQAIGFYASNFKYRADTRAHLLHYPQISLSKTDATGTAGYDKRGAGQNFVVAVVSYYGYNMEDAFIINKASIERGLGRSSFFRSYEAEERRYPGGQVDIFELPDQEIRGYRREEDYMNLGEDGIIEPETDVASGKVILGKTSP
;
A
#
# COMPACT_ATOMS: atom_id res chain seq x y z
N MET A 1 33.32 -6.46 -39.00
CA MET A 1 32.42 -5.80 -38.02
C MET A 1 32.65 -6.48 -36.69
N LYS A 2 32.67 -5.73 -35.59
CA LYS A 2 32.83 -6.32 -34.25
C LYS A 2 31.52 -7.03 -33.91
N GLU A 3 31.55 -8.34 -33.70
CA GLU A 3 30.35 -9.08 -33.29
C GLU A 3 29.89 -8.61 -31.91
N THR A 4 28.58 -8.67 -31.68
CA THR A 4 27.95 -8.25 -30.43
C THR A 4 27.88 -9.44 -29.49
N ASN A 5 28.35 -9.29 -28.25
CA ASN A 5 28.26 -10.37 -27.26
C ASN A 5 26.82 -10.54 -26.78
N VAL A 6 26.37 -11.77 -26.59
CA VAL A 6 25.02 -12.10 -26.12
C VAL A 6 25.11 -12.76 -24.74
N TYR A 7 24.51 -12.13 -23.74
CA TYR A 7 24.45 -12.59 -22.37
C TYR A 7 23.03 -13.04 -22.02
N VAL A 8 22.92 -14.12 -21.26
CA VAL A 8 21.66 -14.55 -20.63
C VAL A 8 21.88 -14.62 -19.13
N ASN A 9 21.17 -13.79 -18.36
CA ASN A 9 21.33 -13.67 -16.90
C ASN A 9 22.80 -13.48 -16.48
N GLY A 10 23.51 -12.58 -17.16
CA GLY A 10 24.93 -12.28 -16.90
C GLY A 10 25.94 -13.33 -17.41
N ARG A 11 25.50 -14.48 -17.94
CA ARG A 11 26.39 -15.48 -18.55
C ARG A 11 26.53 -15.23 -20.05
N LEU A 12 27.77 -15.10 -20.53
CA LEU A 12 28.05 -15.04 -21.97
C LEU A 12 27.65 -16.37 -22.63
N ILE A 13 26.77 -16.31 -23.62
CA ILE A 13 26.29 -17.47 -24.38
C ILE A 13 26.94 -17.54 -25.76
N GLY A 14 27.24 -16.40 -26.38
CA GLY A 14 27.86 -16.35 -27.70
C GLY A 14 27.91 -14.94 -28.26
N THR A 15 28.02 -14.84 -29.58
CA THR A 15 28.08 -13.57 -30.31
C THR A 15 27.06 -13.54 -31.45
N HIS A 16 26.66 -12.35 -31.87
CA HIS A 16 25.77 -12.14 -33.01
C HIS A 16 26.28 -10.98 -33.89
N PRO A 17 26.28 -11.12 -35.23
CA PRO A 17 26.83 -10.10 -36.12
C PRO A 17 25.94 -8.84 -36.23
N ASP A 18 24.62 -8.99 -36.05
CA ASP A 18 23.64 -7.89 -36.14
C ASP A 18 22.77 -7.85 -34.88
N HIS A 19 23.11 -6.99 -33.93
CA HIS A 19 22.36 -6.86 -32.68
C HIS A 19 20.95 -6.31 -32.90
N ALA A 20 20.78 -5.38 -33.85
CA ALA A 20 19.50 -4.74 -34.12
C ALA A 20 18.48 -5.76 -34.64
N ALA A 21 18.89 -6.64 -35.56
CA ALA A 21 18.04 -7.72 -36.05
C ALA A 21 17.69 -8.73 -34.94
N LEU A 22 18.66 -9.10 -34.09
CA LEU A 22 18.44 -10.04 -32.99
C LEU A 22 17.44 -9.50 -31.98
N VAL A 23 17.63 -8.27 -31.51
CA VAL A 23 16.76 -7.62 -30.51
C VAL A 23 15.35 -7.44 -31.08
N ALA A 24 15.23 -6.96 -32.32
CA ALA A 24 13.94 -6.77 -32.98
C ALA A 24 13.16 -8.09 -33.12
N GLU A 25 13.84 -9.17 -33.52
CA GLU A 25 13.21 -10.49 -33.66
C GLU A 25 12.80 -11.09 -32.31
N LEU A 26 13.63 -10.99 -31.27
CA LEU A 26 13.27 -11.50 -29.94
C LEU A 26 12.09 -10.72 -29.33
N ARG A 27 12.10 -9.39 -29.41
CA ARG A 27 10.96 -8.56 -28.96
C ARG A 27 9.70 -8.87 -29.77
N LYS A 28 9.82 -9.07 -31.08
CA LYS A 28 8.69 -9.49 -31.92
C LYS A 28 8.14 -10.85 -31.51
N ARG A 29 9.00 -11.85 -31.26
CA ARG A 29 8.57 -13.16 -30.78
C ARG A 29 7.85 -13.09 -29.43
N ARG A 30 8.28 -12.20 -28.54
CA ARG A 30 7.56 -11.92 -27.28
C ARG A 30 6.17 -11.34 -27.54
N ARG A 31 6.04 -10.34 -28.42
CA ARG A 31 4.76 -9.72 -28.79
C ARG A 31 3.82 -10.64 -29.57
N ASP A 32 4.36 -11.66 -30.24
CA ASP A 32 3.61 -12.69 -30.96
C ASP A 32 3.25 -13.90 -30.06
N GLY A 33 3.56 -13.84 -28.74
CA GLY A 33 3.28 -14.91 -27.78
C GLY A 33 4.19 -16.15 -27.89
N LYS A 34 5.25 -16.09 -28.71
CA LYS A 34 6.21 -17.20 -28.90
C LYS A 34 7.31 -17.24 -27.84
N LEU A 35 7.54 -16.13 -27.16
CA LEU A 35 8.41 -16.02 -25.98
C LEU A 35 7.60 -15.54 -24.81
N SER A 36 7.99 -15.97 -23.60
CA SER A 36 7.34 -15.51 -22.37
C SER A 36 7.41 -13.98 -22.27
N PRO A 37 6.31 -13.31 -21.87
CA PRO A 37 6.30 -11.86 -21.65
C PRO A 37 7.25 -11.44 -20.52
N GLN A 38 7.80 -12.39 -19.77
CA GLN A 38 8.76 -12.13 -18.70
C GLN A 38 10.21 -11.99 -19.18
N VAL A 39 10.49 -12.35 -20.43
CA VAL A 39 11.83 -12.21 -21.01
C VAL A 39 12.03 -10.75 -21.39
N ASN A 40 13.06 -10.11 -20.85
CA ASN A 40 13.47 -8.77 -21.24
C ASN A 40 14.76 -8.82 -22.06
N ILE A 41 14.83 -7.99 -23.09
CA ILE A 41 15.95 -7.96 -24.04
C ILE A 41 16.43 -6.53 -24.18
N ALA A 42 17.68 -6.27 -23.82
CA ALA A 42 18.31 -4.96 -23.90
C ALA A 42 19.56 -5.02 -24.80
N TYR A 43 19.80 -3.96 -25.54
CA TYR A 43 21.07 -3.68 -26.21
C TYR A 43 21.79 -2.57 -25.44
N VAL A 44 23.01 -2.85 -25.01
CA VAL A 44 23.87 -1.90 -24.31
C VAL A 44 24.89 -1.37 -25.31
N ASP A 45 24.67 -0.13 -25.77
CA ASP A 45 25.49 0.50 -26.81
C ASP A 45 26.95 0.68 -26.37
N GLY A 46 27.17 1.09 -25.11
CA GLY A 46 28.50 1.36 -24.59
C GLY A 46 29.45 0.16 -24.57
N THR A 47 28.94 -1.05 -24.33
CA THR A 47 29.74 -2.30 -24.30
C THR A 47 29.56 -3.15 -25.57
N ASN A 48 28.62 -2.80 -26.44
CA ASN A 48 28.18 -3.59 -27.57
C ASN A 48 27.75 -5.01 -27.15
N GLU A 49 26.74 -5.07 -26.28
CA GLU A 49 26.23 -6.30 -25.69
C GLU A 49 24.70 -6.39 -25.82
N VAL A 50 24.19 -7.59 -26.10
CA VAL A 50 22.77 -7.92 -25.95
C VAL A 50 22.61 -8.68 -24.65
N VAL A 51 21.83 -8.12 -23.74
CA VAL A 51 21.53 -8.71 -22.43
C VAL A 51 20.11 -9.24 -22.46
N ILE A 52 19.95 -10.51 -22.14
CA ILE A 52 18.66 -11.19 -22.06
C ILE A 52 18.43 -11.62 -20.60
N ASN A 53 17.43 -11.02 -19.97
CA ASN A 53 17.10 -11.29 -18.57
C ASN A 53 15.84 -12.15 -18.47
N THR A 54 15.93 -13.24 -17.73
CA THR A 54 14.86 -14.23 -17.50
C THR A 54 14.76 -14.67 -16.04
N ASP A 55 15.59 -14.11 -15.17
CA ASP A 55 15.62 -14.36 -13.73
C ASP A 55 14.43 -13.73 -12.99
N ALA A 56 14.17 -14.26 -11.79
CA ALA A 56 13.13 -13.81 -10.89
C ALA A 56 13.64 -12.67 -9.98
N GLY A 57 12.74 -11.77 -9.59
CA GLY A 57 13.05 -10.65 -8.68
C GLY A 57 13.25 -9.30 -9.36
N ARG A 58 13.29 -9.26 -10.70
CA ARG A 58 13.36 -8.02 -11.47
C ARG A 58 12.09 -7.19 -11.32
N ALA A 59 12.26 -5.91 -10.95
CA ALA A 59 11.22 -4.91 -11.01
C ALA A 59 10.94 -4.55 -12.47
N ARG A 60 9.67 -4.60 -12.86
CA ARG A 60 9.22 -4.29 -14.22
C ARG A 60 8.00 -3.40 -14.17
N ARG A 61 7.79 -2.59 -15.20
CA ARG A 61 6.60 -1.76 -15.34
C ARG A 61 5.88 -2.00 -16.66
N PRO A 62 4.54 -2.02 -16.66
CA PRO A 62 3.76 -2.17 -17.89
C PRO A 62 3.71 -0.87 -18.66
N LEU A 63 3.89 -0.94 -19.99
CA LEU A 63 3.76 0.19 -20.90
C LEU A 63 2.95 -0.20 -22.13
N ILE A 64 2.28 0.77 -22.74
CA ILE A 64 1.55 0.58 -23.99
C ILE A 64 2.54 0.61 -25.14
N VAL A 65 2.52 -0.40 -26.01
CA VAL A 65 3.40 -0.44 -27.18
C VAL A 65 2.95 0.59 -28.21
N VAL A 66 3.88 1.40 -28.72
CA VAL A 66 3.65 2.36 -29.81
C VAL A 66 4.30 1.83 -31.09
N LYS A 67 3.58 1.93 -32.22
CA LYS A 67 4.11 1.54 -33.53
C LYS A 67 3.82 2.60 -34.58
N GLY A 68 4.88 3.19 -35.13
CA GLY A 68 4.77 4.18 -36.20
C GLY A 68 4.02 5.45 -35.77
N GLY A 69 4.17 5.87 -34.51
CA GLY A 69 3.51 7.04 -33.94
C GLY A 69 2.03 6.84 -33.60
N LYS A 70 1.60 5.58 -33.43
CA LYS A 70 0.27 5.26 -32.93
C LYS A 70 0.36 4.26 -31.78
N PRO A 71 -0.26 4.53 -30.63
CA PRO A 71 -0.45 3.51 -29.59
C PRO A 71 -1.18 2.31 -30.18
N ARG A 72 -0.75 1.12 -29.79
CA ARG A 72 -1.37 -0.12 -30.26
C ARG A 72 -2.74 -0.34 -29.62
N LEU A 73 -2.91 0.14 -28.38
CA LEU A 73 -4.19 0.18 -27.69
C LEU A 73 -5.03 1.35 -28.22
N THR A 74 -6.24 1.07 -28.68
CA THR A 74 -7.16 2.06 -29.26
C THR A 74 -8.43 2.22 -28.42
N ASP A 75 -9.20 3.28 -28.68
CA ASP A 75 -10.48 3.52 -27.98
C ASP A 75 -11.44 2.32 -28.06
N LYS A 76 -11.46 1.60 -29.19
CA LYS A 76 -12.28 0.39 -29.36
C LYS A 76 -11.83 -0.75 -28.46
N ASP A 77 -10.55 -0.84 -28.15
CA ASP A 77 -10.02 -1.84 -27.23
C ASP A 77 -10.36 -1.45 -25.79
N ILE A 78 -10.33 -0.15 -25.48
CA ILE A 78 -10.79 0.38 -24.18
C ILE A 78 -12.27 0.09 -23.96
N GLU A 79 -13.12 0.25 -24.97
CA GLU A 79 -14.54 -0.12 -24.91
C GLU A 79 -14.70 -1.62 -24.58
N LYS A 80 -13.98 -2.51 -25.26
CA LYS A 80 -14.02 -3.96 -24.98
C LYS A 80 -13.56 -4.30 -23.56
N ILE A 81 -12.55 -3.60 -23.05
CA ILE A 81 -12.08 -3.74 -21.67
C ILE A 81 -13.20 -3.34 -20.71
N SER A 82 -13.89 -2.22 -20.97
CA SER A 82 -14.99 -1.73 -20.14
C SER A 82 -16.20 -2.67 -20.10
N GLU A 83 -16.44 -3.40 -21.19
CA GLU A 83 -17.48 -4.43 -21.30
C GLU A 83 -17.08 -5.77 -20.67
N GLY A 84 -15.82 -5.93 -20.24
CA GLY A 84 -15.29 -7.19 -19.71
C GLY A 84 -14.99 -8.24 -20.79
N SER A 85 -14.94 -7.85 -22.06
CA SER A 85 -14.70 -8.73 -23.20
C SER A 85 -13.22 -9.04 -23.46
N THR A 86 -12.30 -8.41 -22.73
CA THR A 86 -10.85 -8.62 -22.88
C THR A 86 -10.18 -8.48 -21.51
N SER A 87 -9.36 -9.46 -21.16
CA SER A 87 -8.58 -9.45 -19.91
C SER A 87 -7.24 -8.73 -20.06
N TRP A 88 -6.61 -8.41 -18.94
CA TRP A 88 -5.27 -7.84 -18.91
C TRP A 88 -4.23 -8.79 -19.50
N GLU A 89 -4.34 -10.08 -19.20
CA GLU A 89 -3.47 -11.13 -19.73
C GLU A 89 -3.55 -11.22 -21.26
N GLU A 90 -4.76 -11.12 -21.82
CA GLU A 90 -4.94 -11.10 -23.27
C GLU A 90 -4.27 -9.90 -23.95
N LEU A 91 -4.25 -8.72 -23.30
CA LEU A 91 -3.57 -7.54 -23.84
C LEU A 91 -2.05 -7.75 -23.89
N ILE A 92 -1.49 -8.43 -22.89
CA ILE A 92 -0.07 -8.79 -22.86
C ILE A 92 0.23 -9.82 -23.94
N GLU A 93 -0.56 -10.89 -24.04
CA GLU A 93 -0.37 -11.96 -25.03
C GLU A 93 -0.49 -11.46 -26.48
N LYS A 94 -1.41 -10.51 -26.73
CA LYS A 94 -1.58 -9.87 -28.05
C LYS A 94 -0.53 -8.77 -28.32
N GLY A 95 0.38 -8.51 -27.37
CA GLY A 95 1.47 -7.55 -27.48
C GLY A 95 1.02 -6.09 -27.52
N PHE A 96 -0.10 -5.76 -26.88
CA PHE A 96 -0.58 -4.37 -26.66
C PHE A 96 0.18 -3.73 -25.50
N ILE A 97 0.45 -4.51 -24.46
CA ILE A 97 1.15 -4.10 -23.26
C ILE A 97 2.44 -4.91 -23.13
N GLU A 98 3.55 -4.24 -22.81
CA GLU A 98 4.83 -4.88 -22.53
C GLU A 98 5.33 -4.52 -21.13
N TYR A 99 5.89 -5.51 -20.43
CA TYR A 99 6.62 -5.28 -19.19
C TYR A 99 8.08 -5.02 -19.50
N LEU A 100 8.58 -3.83 -19.18
CA LEU A 100 9.99 -3.51 -19.29
C LEU A 100 10.65 -3.55 -17.93
N ASP A 101 11.83 -4.16 -17.84
CA ASP A 101 12.74 -3.97 -16.71
C ASP A 101 13.65 -2.76 -16.96
N SER A 102 14.48 -2.41 -15.97
CA SER A 102 15.38 -1.27 -16.06
C SER A 102 16.33 -1.34 -17.26
N ASP A 103 16.81 -2.53 -17.61
CA ASP A 103 17.78 -2.70 -18.70
C ASP A 103 17.13 -2.51 -20.06
N GLU A 104 15.94 -3.10 -20.28
CA GLU A 104 15.24 -2.94 -21.56
C GLU A 104 14.63 -1.54 -21.71
N GLU A 105 14.25 -0.89 -20.61
CA GLU A 105 13.74 0.48 -20.59
C GLU A 105 14.76 1.49 -21.12
N GLU A 106 16.06 1.26 -20.93
CA GLU A 106 17.13 2.11 -21.51
C GLU A 106 17.07 2.16 -23.04
N ASN A 107 16.41 1.20 -23.69
CA ASN A 107 16.19 1.17 -25.13
C ASN A 107 14.82 1.72 -25.55
N ALA A 108 14.04 2.27 -24.62
CA ALA A 108 12.69 2.77 -24.88
C ALA A 108 12.64 4.29 -24.88
N LEU A 109 11.93 4.85 -25.86
CA LEU A 109 11.52 6.25 -25.86
C LEU A 109 10.03 6.28 -25.51
N ILE A 110 9.72 6.73 -24.30
CA ILE A 110 8.39 6.62 -23.70
C ILE A 110 7.68 7.98 -23.72
N ALA A 111 6.50 8.03 -24.33
CA ALA A 111 5.63 9.21 -24.27
C ALA A 111 4.88 9.24 -22.93
N ILE A 112 4.71 10.41 -22.34
CA ILE A 112 3.97 10.57 -21.07
C ILE A 112 2.47 10.60 -21.31
N ALA A 113 2.03 11.36 -22.33
CA ALA A 113 0.63 11.48 -22.69
C ALA A 113 0.41 11.08 -24.17
N PRO A 114 -0.80 10.64 -24.54
CA PRO A 114 -1.11 10.25 -25.91
C PRO A 114 -0.83 11.36 -26.94
N GLU A 115 -0.95 12.62 -26.55
CA GLU A 115 -0.72 13.80 -27.40
C GLU A 115 0.76 14.00 -27.75
N ASP A 116 1.67 13.50 -26.92
CA ASP A 116 3.12 13.61 -27.11
C ASP A 116 3.69 12.55 -28.06
N VAL A 117 2.86 11.59 -28.49
CA VAL A 117 3.30 10.45 -29.29
C VAL A 117 3.77 10.90 -30.68
N THR A 118 5.05 10.67 -30.95
CA THR A 118 5.68 10.84 -32.26
C THR A 118 6.04 9.48 -32.88
N LYS A 119 6.52 9.48 -34.14
CA LYS A 119 6.96 8.26 -34.83
C LYS A 119 8.17 7.57 -34.18
N ASP A 120 8.93 8.32 -33.38
CA ASP A 120 10.16 7.83 -32.74
C ASP A 120 9.88 7.14 -31.40
N HIS A 121 8.71 7.39 -30.80
CA HIS A 121 8.32 6.78 -29.54
C HIS A 121 8.10 5.27 -29.70
N THR A 122 8.64 4.50 -28.76
CA THR A 122 8.49 3.05 -28.73
C THR A 122 7.36 2.60 -27.81
N HIS A 123 7.08 3.39 -26.76
CA HIS A 123 6.04 3.10 -25.78
C HIS A 123 5.33 4.37 -25.30
N LEU A 124 4.23 4.19 -24.60
CA LEU A 124 3.40 5.22 -23.98
C LEU A 124 3.08 4.80 -22.53
N GLU A 125 3.17 5.75 -21.60
CA GLU A 125 2.72 5.56 -20.21
C GLU A 125 1.22 5.24 -20.15
N ILE A 126 0.83 4.38 -19.22
CA ILE A 126 -0.59 4.07 -18.99
C ILE A 126 -1.26 5.23 -18.26
N ASP A 127 -0.67 5.63 -17.14
CA ASP A 127 -1.10 6.77 -16.35
C ASP A 127 0.11 7.29 -15.52
N PRO A 128 0.48 8.57 -15.64
CA PRO A 128 1.61 9.14 -14.89
C PRO A 128 1.48 9.05 -13.36
N LEU A 129 0.27 8.94 -12.82
CA LEU A 129 0.01 8.76 -11.39
C LEU A 129 0.62 7.45 -10.85
N LEU A 130 0.79 6.44 -11.71
CA LEU A 130 1.35 5.14 -11.34
C LEU A 130 2.85 5.19 -10.97
N MET A 131 3.51 6.33 -11.22
CA MET A 131 4.85 6.59 -10.67
C MET A 131 4.82 6.67 -9.14
N LEU A 132 3.68 7.05 -8.53
CA LEU A 132 3.53 7.19 -7.09
C LEU A 132 3.09 5.87 -6.44
N GLY A 133 3.65 5.58 -5.26
CA GLY A 133 3.15 4.51 -4.41
C GLY A 133 1.76 4.83 -3.84
N ILE A 134 1.04 3.79 -3.38
CA ILE A 134 -0.36 3.89 -2.91
C ILE A 134 -0.61 5.03 -1.90
N SER A 135 0.28 5.24 -0.93
CA SER A 135 0.13 6.29 0.08
C SER A 135 0.24 7.71 -0.50
N SER A 136 1.07 7.89 -1.53
CA SER A 136 1.24 9.18 -2.21
C SER A 136 0.17 9.41 -3.27
N ALA A 137 -0.27 8.35 -3.95
CA ALA A 137 -1.27 8.43 -5.01
C ALA A 137 -2.67 8.81 -4.49
N ILE A 138 -2.95 8.60 -3.19
CA ILE A 138 -4.21 9.02 -2.53
C ILE A 138 -4.22 10.53 -2.22
N LEU A 139 -3.05 11.19 -2.16
CA LEU A 139 -3.00 12.63 -1.91
C LEU A 139 -3.67 13.39 -3.06
N PRO A 140 -4.61 14.31 -2.78
CA PRO A 140 -5.17 15.15 -3.82
C PRO A 140 -4.14 16.17 -4.29
N PHE A 141 -4.04 16.35 -5.62
CA PHE A 141 -3.23 17.39 -6.25
C PHE A 141 -1.75 17.45 -5.79
N PRO A 142 -1.02 16.31 -5.73
CA PRO A 142 0.33 16.26 -5.18
C PRO A 142 1.33 17.11 -5.98
N GLN A 143 1.08 17.34 -7.27
CA GLN A 143 1.91 18.16 -8.15
C GLN A 143 1.90 19.66 -7.79
N TYR A 144 0.93 20.13 -7.01
CA TYR A 144 0.85 21.53 -6.55
C TYR A 144 1.54 21.74 -5.19
N ASN A 145 2.06 20.69 -4.59
CA ASN A 145 2.73 20.73 -3.29
C ASN A 145 4.24 20.59 -3.44
N ALA A 146 4.97 21.18 -2.49
CA ALA A 146 6.40 20.93 -2.38
C ALA A 146 6.66 19.45 -2.02
N SER A 147 7.70 18.85 -2.61
CA SER A 147 8.07 17.45 -2.38
C SER A 147 8.13 17.03 -0.90
N PRO A 148 8.73 17.82 0.03
CA PRO A 148 8.73 17.47 1.45
C PRO A 148 7.33 17.37 2.07
N ARG A 149 6.36 18.16 1.59
CA ARG A 149 4.97 18.14 2.05
C ARG A 149 4.25 16.88 1.58
N ASN A 150 4.51 16.44 0.35
CA ASN A 150 4.02 15.16 -0.15
C ASN A 150 4.59 14.00 0.68
N THR A 151 5.89 13.99 0.95
CA THR A 151 6.53 12.95 1.77
C THR A 151 5.92 12.88 3.18
N MET A 152 5.70 14.03 3.81
CA MET A 152 5.04 14.08 5.12
C MET A 152 3.60 13.56 5.04
N GLY A 153 2.81 14.01 4.06
CA GLY A 153 1.43 13.55 3.85
C GLY A 153 1.35 12.03 3.65
N SER A 154 2.20 11.46 2.80
CA SER A 154 2.29 10.02 2.54
C SER A 154 2.73 9.21 3.76
N GLY A 155 3.49 9.81 4.68
CA GLY A 155 3.82 9.20 5.97
C GLY A 155 2.63 9.23 6.93
N MET A 156 1.99 10.40 7.06
CA MET A 156 0.90 10.64 8.01
C MET A 156 -0.38 9.89 7.64
N ILE A 157 -0.65 9.61 6.35
CA ILE A 157 -1.86 8.87 5.96
C ILE A 157 -1.92 7.45 6.55
N LYS A 158 -0.75 6.85 6.83
CA LYS A 158 -0.65 5.53 7.48
C LYS A 158 -1.01 5.58 8.97
N GLN A 159 -1.04 6.77 9.56
CA GLN A 159 -1.35 7.01 10.98
C GLN A 159 -2.79 7.51 11.17
N ALA A 160 -3.52 7.77 10.08
CA ALA A 160 -4.89 8.24 10.14
C ALA A 160 -5.79 7.21 10.84
N ILE A 161 -6.66 7.71 11.72
CA ILE A 161 -7.63 6.87 12.44
C ILE A 161 -8.87 6.70 11.57
N GLY A 162 -9.32 5.46 11.41
CA GLY A 162 -10.45 5.13 10.54
C GLY A 162 -11.08 3.79 10.86
N PHE A 163 -11.83 3.28 9.89
CA PHE A 163 -12.42 1.95 9.97
C PHE A 163 -11.46 0.89 9.45
N TYR A 164 -10.62 0.35 10.33
CA TYR A 164 -9.48 -0.49 9.92
C TYR A 164 -9.86 -1.92 9.51
N ALA A 165 -10.89 -2.52 10.12
CA ALA A 165 -11.34 -3.88 9.83
C ALA A 165 -12.84 -4.05 10.10
N SER A 166 -13.55 -4.80 9.23
CA SER A 166 -14.99 -5.07 9.40
C SER A 166 -15.31 -5.95 10.60
N ASN A 167 -14.40 -6.88 10.93
CA ASN A 167 -14.50 -7.81 12.04
C ASN A 167 -13.76 -7.33 13.30
N PHE A 168 -13.51 -6.01 13.44
CA PHE A 168 -12.75 -5.46 14.56
C PHE A 168 -13.25 -5.91 15.94
N LYS A 169 -14.57 -6.12 16.09
CA LYS A 169 -15.21 -6.60 17.33
C LYS A 169 -14.72 -7.98 17.79
N TYR A 170 -14.23 -8.81 16.86
CA TYR A 170 -13.76 -10.16 17.13
C TYR A 170 -12.24 -10.27 17.09
N ARG A 171 -11.53 -9.16 16.88
CA ARG A 171 -10.07 -9.14 16.83
C ARG A 171 -9.48 -8.86 18.21
N ALA A 172 -8.42 -9.58 18.54
CA ALA A 172 -7.61 -9.36 19.74
C ALA A 172 -6.32 -8.58 19.39
N ASP A 173 -6.48 -7.42 18.75
CA ASP A 173 -5.34 -6.56 18.42
C ASP A 173 -4.79 -5.91 19.69
N THR A 174 -3.47 -5.94 19.91
CA THR A 174 -2.84 -5.35 21.11
C THR A 174 -3.24 -3.88 21.32
N ARG A 175 -3.30 -3.12 20.23
CA ARG A 175 -3.76 -1.73 20.18
C ARG A 175 -4.51 -1.49 18.89
N ALA A 176 -5.70 -0.90 18.98
CA ALA A 176 -6.44 -0.47 17.80
C ALA A 176 -7.18 0.83 18.05
N HIS A 177 -7.50 1.53 16.96
CA HIS A 177 -8.32 2.74 17.01
C HIS A 177 -9.47 2.61 16.02
N LEU A 178 -10.64 3.10 16.42
CA LEU A 178 -11.84 3.15 15.59
C LEU A 178 -12.39 4.57 15.58
N LEU A 179 -12.42 5.20 14.42
CA LEU A 179 -13.14 6.46 14.24
C LEU A 179 -14.65 6.18 14.25
N HIS A 180 -15.43 6.92 15.03
CA HIS A 180 -16.88 6.66 15.16
C HIS A 180 -17.65 6.98 13.88
N TYR A 181 -17.33 8.11 13.25
CA TYR A 181 -18.03 8.62 12.07
C TYR A 181 -17.03 8.96 10.96
N PRO A 182 -16.37 7.96 10.34
CA PRO A 182 -15.50 8.19 9.20
C PRO A 182 -16.30 8.75 8.01
N GLN A 183 -15.66 9.60 7.22
CA GLN A 183 -16.24 10.13 5.99
C GLN A 183 -15.33 9.84 4.79
N ILE A 184 -15.93 9.76 3.61
CA ILE A 184 -15.22 9.70 2.35
C ILE A 184 -14.72 11.12 2.03
N SER A 185 -13.48 11.23 1.58
CA SER A 185 -12.90 12.51 1.15
C SER A 185 -13.70 13.09 -0.02
N LEU A 186 -14.06 14.38 0.05
CA LEU A 186 -14.79 15.05 -1.03
C LEU A 186 -13.95 15.17 -2.31
N SER A 187 -12.66 15.48 -2.16
CA SER A 187 -11.68 15.49 -3.24
C SER A 187 -10.82 14.24 -3.12
N LYS A 188 -10.90 13.37 -4.12
CA LYS A 188 -10.21 12.08 -4.16
C LYS A 188 -9.53 11.85 -5.49
N THR A 189 -8.59 10.92 -5.51
CA THR A 189 -7.93 10.43 -6.72
C THR A 189 -8.51 9.09 -7.14
N ASP A 190 -8.32 8.68 -8.39
CA ASP A 190 -8.75 7.35 -8.86
C ASP A 190 -8.07 6.23 -8.06
N ALA A 191 -6.82 6.44 -7.65
CA ALA A 191 -6.10 5.53 -6.76
C ALA A 191 -6.83 5.28 -5.43
N THR A 192 -7.59 6.25 -4.92
CA THR A 192 -8.39 6.12 -3.69
C THR A 192 -9.51 5.09 -3.88
N GLY A 193 -10.18 5.12 -5.04
CA GLY A 193 -11.23 4.17 -5.42
C GLY A 193 -10.67 2.77 -5.64
N THR A 194 -9.58 2.66 -6.41
CA THR A 194 -8.92 1.39 -6.73
C THR A 194 -8.34 0.71 -5.49
N ALA A 195 -7.75 1.47 -4.56
CA ALA A 195 -7.29 0.98 -3.27
C ALA A 195 -8.42 0.54 -2.33
N GLY A 196 -9.67 0.89 -2.63
CA GLY A 196 -10.82 0.66 -1.75
C GLY A 196 -10.83 1.53 -0.50
N TYR A 197 -10.06 2.63 -0.48
CA TYR A 197 -9.97 3.53 0.66
C TYR A 197 -11.30 4.24 0.95
N ASP A 198 -12.08 4.53 -0.10
CA ASP A 198 -13.45 5.07 0.01
C ASP A 198 -14.41 4.15 0.78
N LYS A 199 -14.16 2.83 0.78
CA LYS A 199 -14.99 1.86 1.51
C LYS A 199 -14.64 1.80 3.00
N ARG A 200 -13.48 2.34 3.38
CA ARG A 200 -12.89 2.28 4.72
C ARG A 200 -12.19 3.60 5.06
N GLY A 201 -12.93 4.69 4.95
CA GLY A 201 -12.40 6.03 5.15
C GLY A 201 -11.70 6.18 6.51
N ALA A 202 -10.58 6.89 6.52
CA ALA A 202 -9.85 7.26 7.73
C ALA A 202 -9.71 8.79 7.78
N GLY A 203 -10.71 9.43 8.40
CA GLY A 203 -10.79 10.87 8.51
C GLY A 203 -12.23 11.40 8.41
N GLN A 204 -12.34 12.73 8.47
CA GLN A 204 -13.58 13.49 8.31
C GLN A 204 -13.29 14.73 7.47
N ASN A 205 -14.29 15.26 6.77
CA ASN A 205 -14.19 16.52 6.04
C ASN A 205 -14.50 17.67 7.00
N PHE A 206 -13.46 18.39 7.44
CA PHE A 206 -13.60 19.57 8.29
C PHE A 206 -13.86 20.81 7.43
N VAL A 207 -14.78 21.67 7.86
CA VAL A 207 -14.90 23.02 7.30
C VAL A 207 -13.83 23.89 7.96
N VAL A 208 -12.80 24.26 7.19
CA VAL A 208 -11.64 25.02 7.68
C VAL A 208 -11.78 26.49 7.33
N ALA A 209 -11.52 27.36 8.32
CA ALA A 209 -11.41 28.81 8.13
C ALA A 209 -9.96 29.25 8.38
N VAL A 210 -9.36 29.98 7.44
CA VAL A 210 -7.97 30.46 7.54
C VAL A 210 -8.00 31.91 8.03
N VAL A 211 -7.82 32.10 9.33
CA VAL A 211 -7.83 33.42 9.99
C VAL A 211 -6.97 33.36 11.25
N SER A 212 -6.30 34.46 11.63
CA SER A 212 -5.68 34.57 12.95
C SER A 212 -6.77 34.85 13.99
N TYR A 213 -6.93 33.97 14.98
CA TYR A 213 -8.02 34.09 15.96
C TYR A 213 -7.48 34.02 17.39
N TYR A 214 -7.57 35.15 18.10
CA TYR A 214 -7.12 35.33 19.49
C TYR A 214 -5.69 34.87 19.80
N GLY A 215 -4.83 34.64 18.79
CA GLY A 215 -3.44 34.20 18.95
C GLY A 215 -3.26 32.72 19.33
N TYR A 216 -4.34 31.93 19.48
CA TYR A 216 -4.23 30.53 19.88
C TYR A 216 -3.90 29.56 18.74
N ASN A 217 -3.97 30.03 17.48
CA ASN A 217 -3.64 29.25 16.28
C ASN A 217 -2.31 29.68 15.63
N MET A 218 -1.34 30.10 16.45
CA MET A 218 0.03 30.40 16.03
C MET A 218 0.90 29.14 16.07
N GLU A 219 2.03 29.13 15.35
CA GLU A 219 3.03 28.04 15.39
C GLU A 219 2.43 26.64 15.17
N ASP A 220 1.76 26.45 14.03
CA ASP A 220 1.09 25.20 13.62
C ASP A 220 -0.05 24.69 14.53
N ALA A 221 -0.47 25.49 15.51
CA ALA A 221 -1.67 25.20 16.30
C ALA A 221 -2.96 25.51 15.51
N PHE A 222 -4.03 24.78 15.82
CA PHE A 222 -5.35 25.02 15.26
C PHE A 222 -6.41 25.07 16.37
N ILE A 223 -7.49 25.78 16.10
CA ILE A 223 -8.64 25.92 17.01
C ILE A 223 -9.79 25.10 16.43
N ILE A 224 -10.47 24.34 17.29
CA ILE A 224 -11.57 23.47 16.92
C ILE A 224 -12.87 23.92 17.60
N ASN A 225 -13.99 23.78 16.88
CA ASN A 225 -15.30 24.14 17.40
C ASN A 225 -15.76 23.12 18.46
N LYS A 226 -15.92 23.59 19.71
CA LYS A 226 -16.38 22.78 20.84
C LYS A 226 -17.72 22.10 20.58
N ALA A 227 -18.70 22.82 20.03
CA ALA A 227 -20.02 22.26 19.75
C ALA A 227 -19.96 21.13 18.69
N SER A 228 -18.99 21.17 17.78
CA SER A 228 -18.79 20.08 16.81
C SER A 228 -18.20 18.82 17.47
N ILE A 229 -17.26 18.97 18.40
CA ILE A 229 -16.70 17.84 19.18
C ILE A 229 -17.79 17.19 20.05
N GLU A 230 -18.62 18.01 20.69
CA GLU A 230 -19.74 17.54 21.52
C GLU A 230 -20.76 16.73 20.71
N ARG A 231 -20.84 16.99 19.39
CA ARG A 231 -21.68 16.26 18.42
C ARG A 231 -20.98 15.08 17.74
N GLY A 232 -19.72 14.78 18.09
CA GLY A 232 -19.02 13.59 17.61
C GLY A 232 -17.90 13.83 16.58
N LEU A 233 -17.61 15.08 16.21
CA LEU A 233 -16.47 15.38 15.34
C LEU A 233 -15.15 14.94 16.02
N GLY A 234 -14.34 14.15 15.32
CA GLY A 234 -13.07 13.63 15.80
C GLY A 234 -13.15 12.56 16.90
N ARG A 235 -14.35 12.09 17.29
CA ARG A 235 -14.47 11.06 18.32
C ARG A 235 -14.01 9.69 17.80
N SER A 236 -13.13 9.05 18.56
CA SER A 236 -12.65 7.70 18.30
C SER A 236 -12.63 6.87 19.58
N SER A 237 -12.70 5.56 19.43
CA SER A 237 -12.47 4.58 20.50
C SER A 237 -11.09 3.97 20.36
N PHE A 238 -10.40 3.80 21.49
CA PHE A 238 -9.15 3.06 21.58
C PHE A 238 -9.41 1.69 22.19
N PHE A 239 -8.86 0.65 21.58
CA PHE A 239 -8.94 -0.73 22.06
C PHE A 239 -7.55 -1.16 22.50
N ARG A 240 -7.48 -1.84 23.64
CA ARG A 240 -6.27 -2.48 24.13
C ARG A 240 -6.62 -3.85 24.66
N SER A 241 -6.01 -4.87 24.06
CA SER A 241 -6.10 -6.24 24.57
C SER A 241 -4.99 -6.49 25.58
N TYR A 242 -5.32 -7.28 26.60
CA TYR A 242 -4.39 -7.82 27.58
C TYR A 242 -4.46 -9.34 27.50
N GLU A 243 -3.31 -9.98 27.63
CA GLU A 243 -3.17 -11.43 27.49
C GLU A 243 -2.46 -11.98 28.73
N ALA A 244 -2.97 -13.10 29.23
CA ALA A 244 -2.40 -13.87 30.31
C ALA A 244 -2.61 -15.36 30.02
N GLU A 245 -1.73 -16.19 30.57
CA GLU A 245 -1.72 -17.63 30.36
C GLU A 245 -1.51 -18.33 31.70
N GLU A 246 -2.27 -19.40 31.94
CA GLU A 246 -2.00 -20.36 33.01
C GLU A 246 -0.85 -21.28 32.59
N ARG A 247 0.29 -21.17 33.27
CA ARG A 247 1.47 -21.97 32.97
C ARG A 247 1.57 -23.17 33.89
N ARG A 248 1.93 -24.31 33.30
CA ARG A 248 2.32 -25.51 34.05
C ARG A 248 3.84 -25.62 34.12
N TYR A 249 4.35 -25.63 35.34
CA TYR A 249 5.78 -25.73 35.61
C TYR A 249 6.25 -27.19 35.60
N PRO A 250 7.54 -27.46 35.32
CA PRO A 250 8.08 -28.84 35.29
C PRO A 250 7.87 -29.64 36.59
N GLY A 251 7.73 -28.95 37.73
CA GLY A 251 7.46 -29.56 39.03
C GLY A 251 6.00 -29.97 39.27
N GLY A 252 5.12 -29.84 38.27
CA GLY A 252 3.69 -30.15 38.40
C GLY A 252 2.83 -29.02 38.99
N GLN A 253 3.47 -27.97 39.47
CA GLN A 253 2.89 -26.68 39.87
C GLN A 253 2.22 -25.97 38.69
N VAL A 254 1.12 -25.26 38.92
CA VAL A 254 0.29 -24.61 37.89
C VAL A 254 -0.14 -23.21 38.36
N ASP A 255 -0.12 -22.23 37.45
CA ASP A 255 -0.78 -20.94 37.67
C ASP A 255 -2.31 -21.10 37.57
N ILE A 256 -3.07 -20.45 38.45
CA ILE A 256 -4.53 -20.55 38.46
C ILE A 256 -5.12 -19.15 38.30
N PHE A 257 -6.10 -19.00 37.42
CA PHE A 257 -6.98 -17.84 37.40
C PHE A 257 -8.06 -18.00 38.46
N GLU A 258 -8.03 -17.11 39.44
CA GLU A 258 -8.96 -17.06 40.56
C GLU A 258 -8.93 -15.67 41.19
N LEU A 259 -9.88 -15.39 42.08
CA LEU A 259 -9.82 -14.23 42.94
C LEU A 259 -8.70 -14.44 43.98
N PRO A 260 -7.61 -13.65 43.96
CA PRO A 260 -6.49 -13.88 44.89
C PRO A 260 -6.90 -13.60 46.34
N ASP A 261 -6.46 -14.45 47.27
CA ASP A 261 -6.68 -14.26 48.71
C ASP A 261 -5.73 -13.20 49.30
N GLN A 262 -6.17 -12.53 50.37
CA GLN A 262 -5.41 -11.48 51.08
C GLN A 262 -4.14 -12.02 51.72
N GLU A 263 -4.09 -13.32 52.03
CA GLU A 263 -2.92 -13.98 52.62
C GLU A 263 -1.77 -14.20 51.61
N ILE A 264 -2.03 -14.04 50.30
CA ILE A 264 -1.05 -14.30 49.25
C ILE A 264 0.03 -13.23 49.23
N ARG A 265 1.29 -13.67 49.13
CA ARG A 265 2.43 -12.76 48.99
C ARG A 265 2.32 -11.93 47.71
N GLY A 266 2.30 -10.61 47.86
CA GLY A 266 2.19 -9.69 46.73
C GLY A 266 0.75 -9.27 46.40
N TYR A 267 -0.21 -9.62 47.27
CA TYR A 267 -1.57 -9.10 47.23
C TYR A 267 -1.57 -7.56 47.20
N ARG A 268 -2.38 -6.99 46.31
CA ARG A 268 -2.58 -5.52 46.20
C ARG A 268 -3.63 -5.05 47.21
N ARG A 269 -4.19 -3.85 47.04
CA ARG A 269 -5.30 -3.41 47.89
C ARG A 269 -6.56 -4.15 47.48
N GLU A 270 -7.43 -4.46 48.44
CA GLU A 270 -8.70 -5.14 48.18
C GLU A 270 -9.56 -4.41 47.12
N GLU A 271 -9.57 -3.08 47.18
CA GLU A 271 -10.23 -2.21 46.20
C GLU A 271 -9.76 -2.43 44.75
N ASP A 272 -8.55 -2.96 44.52
CA ASP A 272 -8.02 -3.16 43.18
C ASP A 272 -8.58 -4.43 42.51
N TYR A 273 -9.15 -5.34 43.30
CA TYR A 273 -9.76 -6.59 42.85
C TYR A 273 -11.30 -6.53 42.79
N MET A 274 -11.90 -5.40 43.18
CA MET A 274 -13.36 -5.25 43.33
C MET A 274 -14.18 -5.52 42.06
N ASN A 275 -13.54 -5.48 40.88
CA ASN A 275 -14.18 -5.68 39.59
C ASN A 275 -14.06 -7.13 39.08
N LEU A 276 -13.36 -8.02 39.80
CA LEU A 276 -13.20 -9.41 39.39
C LEU A 276 -14.43 -10.24 39.77
N GLY A 277 -14.84 -11.14 38.87
CA GLY A 277 -15.81 -12.19 39.14
C GLY A 277 -15.21 -13.34 39.95
N GLU A 278 -16.03 -14.37 40.18
CA GLU A 278 -15.63 -15.57 40.95
C GLU A 278 -14.50 -16.35 40.27
N ASP A 279 -14.39 -16.28 38.94
CA ASP A 279 -13.34 -16.89 38.12
C ASP A 279 -12.05 -16.05 38.05
N GLY A 280 -12.01 -14.90 38.73
CA GLY A 280 -10.87 -13.99 38.69
C GLY A 280 -10.78 -13.13 37.42
N ILE A 281 -11.84 -13.04 36.61
CA ILE A 281 -11.88 -12.25 35.37
C ILE A 281 -12.94 -11.14 35.50
N ILE A 282 -12.67 -9.98 34.89
CA ILE A 282 -13.64 -8.88 34.85
C ILE A 282 -14.78 -9.14 33.85
N GLU A 283 -16.00 -8.74 34.20
CA GLU A 283 -17.16 -8.80 33.30
C GLU A 283 -17.14 -7.68 32.23
N PRO A 284 -17.64 -7.93 31.01
CA PRO A 284 -17.78 -6.89 29.98
C PRO A 284 -18.58 -5.68 30.47
N GLU A 285 -18.30 -4.50 29.90
CA GLU A 285 -18.95 -3.22 30.25
C GLU A 285 -18.70 -2.72 31.70
N THR A 286 -17.71 -3.27 32.39
CA THR A 286 -17.26 -2.76 33.69
C THR A 286 -16.27 -1.62 33.52
N ASP A 287 -16.51 -0.49 34.18
CA ASP A 287 -15.59 0.64 34.18
C ASP A 287 -14.28 0.29 34.91
N VAL A 288 -13.15 0.52 34.24
CA VAL A 288 -11.82 0.23 34.78
C VAL A 288 -10.94 1.47 34.78
N ALA A 289 -10.32 1.74 35.93
CA ALA A 289 -9.34 2.81 36.11
C ALA A 289 -7.91 2.27 36.12
N SER A 290 -6.94 3.18 35.98
CA SER A 290 -5.52 2.81 36.09
C SER A 290 -5.21 2.18 37.45
N GLY A 291 -4.46 1.08 37.44
CA GLY A 291 -4.07 0.33 38.64
C GLY A 291 -5.02 -0.80 39.04
N LYS A 292 -6.27 -0.79 38.56
CA LYS A 292 -7.24 -1.85 38.80
C LYS A 292 -6.86 -3.16 38.10
N VAL A 293 -7.19 -4.28 38.74
CA VAL A 293 -6.91 -5.62 38.24
C VAL A 293 -8.05 -6.04 37.29
N ILE A 294 -7.67 -6.52 36.11
CA ILE A 294 -8.60 -7.05 35.09
C ILE A 294 -8.61 -8.57 35.01
N LEU A 295 -7.57 -9.19 35.57
CA LEU A 295 -7.37 -10.63 35.61
C LEU A 295 -6.53 -10.98 36.85
N GLY A 296 -7.12 -11.76 37.75
CA GLY A 296 -6.49 -12.35 38.91
C GLY A 296 -5.76 -13.62 38.53
N LYS A 297 -4.48 -13.72 38.89
CA LYS A 297 -3.67 -14.92 38.68
C LYS A 297 -2.83 -15.18 39.91
N THR A 298 -2.93 -16.39 40.45
CA THR A 298 -2.09 -16.88 41.54
C THR A 298 -1.04 -17.83 40.96
N SER A 299 0.18 -17.74 41.47
CA SER A 299 1.31 -18.58 41.06
C SER A 299 1.86 -19.33 42.29
N PRO A 300 2.26 -20.59 42.12
CA PRO A 300 2.73 -21.47 43.21
C PRO A 300 4.19 -21.26 43.64
#